data_AF-A0A2E6PYW9-F1
#
_entry.id   AF-A0A2E6PYW9-F1
#
_cell.length_a   1.000
_cell.length_b   1.000
_cell.length_c   1.000
_cell.angle_alpha   90.00
_cell.angle_beta   90.00
_cell.angle_gamma   90.00
#
_symmetry.space_group_name_H-M   'P 1'
#
loop_
_entity.id
_entity.type
_entity.pdbx_description
1 polymer ?
#
loop_
_entity_poly.entity_id
_entity_poly.type
_entity_poly.pdbx_seq_one_letter_code
_entity_poly.pdbx_strand_id
1 'polypeptide(L)'
;MRDILAPLHDHKGRRTPSEASRAYFLLVMVMSVTVGYNAAKGNLLLGAACSLGIATMLLNVGWLILNTIGETRTSVALTGAVTRMNDMDEEE
;
A
#
# COMPACT_ATOMS: atom_id res chain seq x y z
N MET A 1 -17.41 -7.17 7.20
CA MET A 1 -15.97 -7.45 7.03
C MET A 1 -15.29 -6.15 6.60
N ARG A 2 -14.13 -5.80 7.16
CA ARG A 2 -13.38 -4.61 6.73
C ARG A 2 -12.93 -4.79 5.28
N ASP A 3 -13.16 -3.78 4.45
CA ASP A 3 -12.73 -3.79 3.06
C ASP A 3 -11.23 -3.47 2.99
N ILE A 4 -10.41 -4.47 2.66
CA ILE A 4 -8.94 -4.35 2.60
C ILE A 4 -8.46 -3.38 1.50
N LEU A 5 -9.32 -3.10 0.52
CA LEU A 5 -9.07 -2.18 -0.58
C LEU A 5 -9.44 -0.73 -0.23
N ALA A 6 -10.26 -0.53 0.81
CA ALA A 6 -10.72 0.81 1.16
C ALA A 6 -9.55 1.69 1.61
N PRO A 7 -9.44 2.92 1.08
CA PRO A 7 -8.48 3.89 1.59
C PRO A 7 -8.85 4.23 3.03
N LEU A 8 -7.83 4.29 3.87
CA LEU A 8 -7.99 4.42 5.30
C LEU A 8 -7.89 5.92 5.66
N HIS A 9 -8.91 6.47 6.30
CA HIS A 9 -9.04 7.92 6.55
C HIS A 9 -8.51 8.30 7.94
N ASP A 10 -7.51 9.19 7.97
CA ASP A 10 -6.97 9.75 9.22
C ASP A 10 -7.78 10.96 9.71
N HIS A 11 -7.64 11.32 10.99
CA HIS A 11 -8.29 12.49 11.62
C HIS A 11 -8.00 13.82 10.90
N LYS A 12 -6.91 13.90 10.13
CA LYS A 12 -6.55 15.05 9.30
C LYS A 12 -7.11 15.00 7.87
N GLY A 13 -8.03 14.09 7.56
CA GLY A 13 -8.55 13.90 6.19
C GLY A 13 -7.53 13.26 5.23
N ARG A 14 -6.38 12.78 5.73
CA ARG A 14 -5.35 12.16 4.89
C ARG A 14 -5.74 10.72 4.58
N ARG A 15 -5.79 10.41 3.28
CA ARG A 15 -5.92 9.02 2.79
C ARG A 15 -4.59 8.31 3.01
N THR A 16 -4.57 7.36 3.93
CA THR A 16 -3.42 6.47 4.10
C THR A 16 -3.54 5.24 3.21
N PRO A 17 -2.41 4.63 2.84
CA PRO A 17 -2.39 3.47 1.96
C PRO A 17 -3.28 2.35 2.53
N SER A 18 -4.14 1.79 1.67
CA SER A 18 -5.04 0.68 2.02
C SER A 18 -4.28 -0.54 2.50
N GLU A 19 -4.93 -1.44 3.22
CA GLU A 19 -4.31 -2.68 3.70
C GLU A 19 -3.78 -3.53 2.54
N ALA A 20 -4.49 -3.53 1.41
CA ALA A 20 -4.07 -4.16 0.16
C ALA A 20 -2.76 -3.59 -0.39
N SER A 21 -2.54 -2.27 -0.30
CA SER A 21 -1.28 -1.66 -0.76
C SER A 21 -0.08 -2.07 0.09
N ARG A 22 -0.28 -2.31 1.39
CA ARG A 22 0.76 -2.80 2.30
C ARG A 22 1.13 -4.25 1.98
N ALA A 23 0.13 -5.09 1.75
CA ALA A 23 0.34 -6.48 1.32
C ALA A 23 1.06 -6.53 -0.03
N TYR A 24 0.67 -5.67 -0.97
CA TYR A 24 1.32 -5.55 -2.28
C TYR A 24 2.79 -5.16 -2.15
N PHE A 25 3.12 -4.18 -1.30
CA PHE A 25 4.51 -3.78 -1.04
C PHE A 25 5.36 -4.98 -0.56
N LEU A 26 4.88 -5.76 0.40
CA LEU A 26 5.60 -6.92 0.90
C LEU A 26 5.82 -7.99 -0.18
N LEU A 27 4.78 -8.26 -0.99
CA LEU A 27 4.87 -9.17 -2.11
C LEU A 27 5.95 -8.72 -3.11
N VAL A 28 5.92 -7.45 -3.50
CA VAL A 28 6.89 -6.89 -4.44
C VAL A 28 8.30 -6.96 -3.88
N MET A 29 8.51 -6.65 -2.60
CA MET A 29 9.84 -6.74 -1.97
C MET A 29 10.39 -8.16 -2.00
N VAL A 30 9.60 -9.16 -1.59
CA VAL A 30 10.05 -10.57 -1.61
C VAL A 30 10.33 -11.05 -3.03
N MET A 31 9.44 -10.74 -3.97
CA MET A 31 9.60 -11.15 -5.37
C MET A 31 10.83 -10.49 -6.00
N SER A 32 10.98 -9.18 -5.86
CA SER A 32 12.07 -8.42 -6.47
C SER A 32 13.44 -8.83 -5.93
N VAL A 33 13.57 -9.07 -4.62
CA VAL A 33 14.80 -9.60 -4.02
C VAL A 33 15.12 -11.00 -4.54
N THR A 34 14.12 -11.88 -4.60
CA THR A 34 14.31 -13.27 -5.08
C THR A 34 14.77 -13.29 -6.54
N VAL A 35 14.11 -12.51 -7.40
CA VAL A 35 14.43 -12.42 -8.83
C VAL A 35 15.79 -11.74 -9.04
N GLY A 36 16.02 -10.61 -8.36
CA GLY A 36 17.28 -9.85 -8.48
C GLY A 36 18.49 -10.66 -8.03
N TYR A 37 18.37 -11.40 -6.92
CA TYR A 37 19.45 -12.27 -6.44
C TYR A 37 19.78 -13.41 -7.42
N ASN A 38 18.76 -14.06 -7.98
CA ASN A 38 18.95 -15.13 -8.96
C ASN A 38 19.56 -14.59 -10.27
N ALA A 39 19.06 -13.46 -10.77
CA ALA A 39 19.58 -12.81 -11.97
C ALA A 39 21.06 -12.39 -11.83
N ALA A 40 21.47 -11.98 -10.62
CA ALA A 40 22.83 -11.56 -10.33
C ALA A 40 23.80 -12.73 -10.03
N LYS A 41 23.36 -13.99 -10.14
CA LYS A 41 24.18 -15.19 -9.90
C LYS A 41 24.93 -15.15 -8.55
N GLY A 42 24.27 -14.64 -7.51
CA GLY A 42 24.84 -14.55 -6.17
C GLY A 42 25.71 -13.31 -5.89
N ASN A 43 25.92 -12.42 -6.88
CA ASN A 43 26.55 -11.13 -6.61
C ASN A 43 25.58 -10.21 -5.86
N LEU A 44 25.89 -9.90 -4.60
CA LEU A 44 24.98 -9.17 -3.70
C LEU A 44 24.73 -7.73 -4.17
N LEU A 45 25.76 -7.04 -4.65
CA LEU A 45 25.67 -5.63 -5.07
C LEU A 45 24.84 -5.50 -6.34
N LEU A 46 25.11 -6.35 -7.34
CA LEU A 46 24.35 -6.38 -8.58
C LEU A 46 22.91 -6.87 -8.33
N GLY A 47 22.74 -7.86 -7.44
CA GLY A 47 21.44 -8.36 -7.04
C GLY A 47 20.58 -7.30 -6.36
N ALA A 48 21.16 -6.50 -5.47
CA ALA A 48 20.47 -5.37 -4.85
C ALA A 48 20.06 -4.30 -5.87
N ALA A 49 20.95 -3.94 -6.80
CA ALA A 49 20.64 -2.97 -7.86
C ALA A 49 19.49 -3.47 -8.77
N CYS A 50 19.55 -4.72 -9.22
CA CYS A 50 18.47 -5.35 -10.00
C CYS A 50 17.15 -5.41 -9.21
N SER A 51 17.22 -5.80 -7.93
CA SER A 51 16.04 -5.88 -7.06
C SER A 51 15.35 -4.52 -6.93
N LEU A 52 16.11 -3.44 -6.69
CA LEU A 52 15.59 -2.08 -6.59
C LEU A 52 14.96 -1.61 -7.92
N GLY A 53 15.59 -1.91 -9.06
CA GLY A 53 15.03 -1.59 -10.37
C GLY A 53 13.69 -2.28 -10.63
N ILE A 54 13.64 -3.59 -10.38
CA ILE A 54 12.41 -4.39 -10.52
C ILE A 54 11.34 -3.89 -9.55
N ALA A 55 11.69 -3.70 -8.27
CA ALA A 55 10.77 -3.19 -7.25
C ALA A 55 10.17 -1.85 -7.65
N THR A 56 10.99 -0.93 -8.17
CA THR A 56 10.53 0.40 -8.59
C THR A 56 9.49 0.31 -9.71
N MET A 57 9.74 -0.53 -10.73
CA MET A 57 8.77 -0.75 -11.81
C MET A 57 7.48 -1.37 -11.27
N LEU A 58 7.57 -2.44 -10.48
CA LEU A 58 6.39 -3.14 -9.95
C LEU A 58 5.58 -2.24 -9.01
N LEU A 59 6.22 -1.53 -8.08
CA LEU A 59 5.52 -0.64 -7.14
C LEU A 59 4.74 0.46 -7.87
N ASN A 60 5.28 1.04 -8.95
CA ASN A 60 4.56 2.01 -9.77
C ASN A 60 3.32 1.38 -10.45
N VAL A 61 3.47 0.19 -11.01
CA VAL A 61 2.37 -0.53 -11.67
C VAL A 61 1.27 -0.87 -10.66
N GLY A 62 1.63 -1.43 -9.50
CA GLY A 62 0.65 -1.76 -8.47
C GLY A 62 -0.03 -0.54 -7.86
N TRP A 63 0.69 0.59 -7.72
CA TRP A 63 0.06 1.84 -7.31
C TRP A 63 -1.02 2.29 -8.29
N LEU A 64 -0.74 2.28 -9.61
CA LEU A 64 -1.73 2.62 -10.63
C LEU A 64 -2.97 1.73 -10.55
N ILE A 65 -2.78 0.42 -10.42
CA ILE A 65 -3.88 -0.56 -10.35
C ILE A 65 -4.71 -0.33 -9.07
N LEU A 66 -4.06 -0.26 -7.91
CA LEU A 66 -4.75 -0.13 -6.63
C LEU A 66 -5.43 1.23 -6.47
N ASN A 67 -4.83 2.30 -7.00
CA ASN A 67 -5.46 3.62 -7.00
C ASN A 67 -6.73 3.62 -7.84
N THR A 68 -6.68 3.04 -9.05
CA THR A 68 -7.84 2.93 -9.95
C THR A 68 -8.98 2.12 -9.33
N ILE A 69 -8.67 0.98 -8.71
CA ILE A 69 -9.69 0.10 -8.08
C ILE A 69 -10.22 0.68 -6.77
N GLY A 70 -9.36 1.36 -6.00
CA GLY A 70 -9.69 1.93 -4.69
C GLY A 70 -10.55 3.19 -4.77
N GLU A 71 -10.56 3.90 -5.90
CA GLU A 71 -11.31 5.15 -6.09
C GLU A 71 -12.83 4.95 -6.03
N THR A 72 -13.32 3.74 -6.34
CA THR A 72 -14.75 3.39 -6.29
C THR A 72 -15.20 2.89 -4.90
N ARG A 73 -14.30 2.78 -3.92
CA ARG A 73 -14.60 2.24 -2.58
C ARG A 73 -14.77 3.37 -1.55
N THR A 74 -15.74 3.22 -0.65
CA THR A 74 -15.94 4.15 0.47
C THR A 74 -14.77 4.06 1.44
N SER A 75 -14.22 5.21 1.85
CA SER A 75 -13.08 5.23 2.77
C SER A 75 -13.53 4.80 4.17
N VAL A 76 -12.72 3.96 4.83
CA VAL A 76 -12.99 3.49 6.19
C VAL A 76 -12.12 4.27 7.17
N ALA A 77 -12.67 4.69 8.31
CA ALA A 77 -11.93 5.41 9.34
C ALA A 77 -10.75 4.56 9.88
N LEU A 78 -9.60 5.21 10.13
CA LEU A 78 -8.40 4.55 10.66
C LEU A 78 -8.61 3.88 12.02
N THR A 79 -9.43 4.50 12.86
CA THR A 79 -9.65 4.12 14.25
C THR A 79 -11.03 4.60 14.72
N GLY A 80 -11.63 3.89 15.69
CA GLY A 80 -12.94 4.25 16.26
C GLY A 80 -12.95 5.60 16.98
N ALA A 81 -11.78 6.15 17.34
CA ALA A 81 -11.67 7.50 17.88
C ALA A 81 -12.03 8.59 16.85
N VAL A 82 -11.74 8.36 15.56
CA VAL A 82 -12.15 9.29 14.49
C VAL A 82 -13.66 9.23 14.29
N THR A 83 -14.25 8.05 14.40
CA THR A 83 -15.71 7.87 14.31
C THR A 83 -16.42 8.65 15.43
N ARG A 84 -15.93 8.56 16.67
CA ARG A 84 -16.51 9.30 17.82
C ARG A 84 -16.43 10.82 17.70
N MET A 85 -15.37 11.38 17.13
CA MET A 85 -15.28 12.84 16.94
C MET A 85 -16.32 13.33 15.93
N ASN A 86 -16.51 12.61 14.81
CA ASN A 86 -17.52 12.98 13.82
C ASN A 86 -18.94 12.95 14.42
N ASP A 87 -19.26 11.94 15.23
CA ASP A 87 -20.57 11.85 15.89
C ASP A 87 -20.83 13.02 16.87
N MET A 88 -19.79 13.56 17.51
CA MET A 88 -19.91 14.72 18.40
C MET A 88 -20.08 16.05 17.65
N ASP A 89 -19.45 16.19 16.49
CA ASP A 89 -19.56 17.39 15.65
C ASP A 89 -20.93 17.51 14.94
N GLU A 90 -21.67 16.39 14.78
CA GLU A 90 -23.03 16.37 14.20
C GLU A 90 -24.15 16.62 15.24
N GLU A 91 -23.85 16.54 16.54
CA GLU A 91 -24.82 16.78 17.63
C GLU A 91 -24.86 18.25 18.11
N GLU A 92 -24.03 19.14 17.55
CA GLU A 92 -23.95 20.59 17.85
C GLU A 92 -24.68 21.45 16.80
#